data_AF-A0A6V6XYK7-F1
#
_entry.id   AF-A0A6V6XYK7-F1
#
_cell.length_a   1.000
_cell.length_b   1.000
_cell.length_c   1.000
_cell.angle_alpha   90.00
_cell.angle_beta   90.00
_cell.angle_gamma   90.00
#
_symmetry.space_group_name_H-M   'P 1'
#
loop_
_entity.id
_entity.type
_entity.pdbx_description
1 polymer ?
#
loop_
_entity_poly.entity_id
_entity_poly.type
_entity_poly.pdbx_seq_one_letter_code
_entity_poly.pdbx_strand_id
1 'polypeptide(L)'
;MKGLLVAFNASYVHTNLAVRLLQAVAEREIEILEMTINEPLEQCLAKIAKKSPDFIMYSTYIWNWERIQSIGSYIHKAKPEIRQFLGGPEVSFDAPERLNAHLWIEGILCGEGELSFNVFLDYVNGKTSASSVPGLCYRTEDDISENPIAVPFENLDYLPSVQYSTNMEHRIIYYESMRGCPYHCSYCLSSQDDLVRYRSVEDIKADMEHIFQTGTKLIKFVDRSFHIHRERTKSILNFFIDESPEDMCIHFEMNLEHMSDELINLMNSAPKGRFQIEAGIQSTNPEVNELIHRRTELEKIHTVMKKIDGDKIHVHLDLIVGLPEENLDSFLGGFDKVVPLGGKRIQIGFLKLLPGTELRARAKEFGIVYDDAPPYEVIKTNALNSREVLQLKYFAEIVETYYDEEAFASTLEAIRMRGISLARLFYEMAGKVMERIEENPMKGQNGKYRFFYEELREKNYMDEDLYHAFKWDFYRRENRYIGQALGFDDPELGREEVVAFIKKNSDFIETKDPLKASKNVRGIKLGDICRYINYKNGKYQVHCDERNKNGQ
;
A
#
# COMPACT_ATOMS: atom_id res chain seq x y z
N MET A 1 14.68 -23.48 27.78
CA MET A 1 13.81 -22.29 27.86
C MET A 1 12.85 -22.30 26.68
N LYS A 2 11.57 -22.06 26.94
CA LYS A 2 10.49 -21.93 25.98
C LYS A 2 10.55 -20.56 25.29
N GLY A 3 10.84 -20.56 23.99
CA GLY A 3 10.93 -19.35 23.18
C GLY A 3 9.65 -18.97 22.47
N LEU A 4 9.41 -17.68 22.32
CA LEU A 4 8.31 -17.12 21.53
C LEU A 4 8.81 -16.04 20.57
N LEU A 5 8.61 -16.25 19.28
CA LEU A 5 8.79 -15.25 18.24
C LEU A 5 7.50 -14.46 18.08
N VAL A 6 7.55 -13.15 18.32
CA VAL A 6 6.37 -12.28 18.25
C VAL A 6 6.48 -11.33 17.07
N ALA A 7 5.42 -11.27 16.26
CA ALA A 7 5.31 -10.34 15.15
C ALA A 7 3.98 -9.58 15.21
N PHE A 8 4.06 -8.27 14.99
CA PHE A 8 2.89 -7.39 14.83
C PHE A 8 2.81 -6.91 13.38
N ASN A 9 1.76 -7.34 12.71
CA ASN A 9 1.48 -7.01 11.31
C ASN A 9 0.58 -5.77 11.23
N ALA A 10 0.63 -5.03 10.11
CA ALA A 10 -0.21 -3.86 9.89
C ALA A 10 -1.72 -4.21 9.89
N SER A 11 -2.06 -5.40 9.44
CA SER A 11 -3.42 -5.96 9.46
C SER A 11 -3.37 -7.49 9.45
N TYR A 12 -4.53 -8.14 9.63
CA TYR A 12 -4.62 -9.60 9.73
C TYR A 12 -4.22 -10.30 8.43
N VAL A 13 -4.37 -9.66 7.27
CA VAL A 13 -4.08 -10.33 5.99
C VAL A 13 -2.58 -10.62 5.83
N HIS A 14 -1.70 -9.80 6.39
CA HIS A 14 -0.26 -9.94 6.18
C HIS A 14 0.33 -11.12 6.97
N THR A 15 1.24 -11.88 6.37
CA THR A 15 2.15 -12.79 7.10
C THR A 15 3.47 -12.08 7.41
N ASN A 16 4.21 -12.57 8.40
CA ASN A 16 5.56 -12.14 8.71
C ASN A 16 6.56 -13.23 8.28
N LEU A 17 7.40 -12.89 7.31
CA LEU A 17 8.41 -13.80 6.75
C LEU A 17 9.58 -14.00 7.72
N ALA A 18 10.03 -12.94 8.40
CA ALA A 18 11.21 -12.98 9.26
C ALA A 18 11.07 -14.01 10.41
N VAL A 19 9.97 -13.98 11.16
CA VAL A 19 9.76 -14.94 12.26
C VAL A 19 9.65 -16.38 11.77
N ARG A 20 9.15 -16.59 10.53
CA ARG A 20 9.05 -17.92 9.94
C ARG A 20 10.40 -18.45 9.47
N LEU A 21 11.23 -17.60 8.87
CA LEU A 21 12.60 -17.96 8.53
C LEU A 21 13.40 -18.33 9.79
N LEU A 22 13.29 -17.51 10.85
CA LEU A 22 13.94 -17.81 12.14
C LEU A 22 13.45 -19.12 12.76
N GLN A 23 12.14 -19.40 12.70
CA GLN A 23 11.60 -20.68 13.16
C GLN A 23 12.13 -21.85 12.31
N ALA A 24 12.23 -21.68 11.00
CA ALA A 24 12.66 -22.74 10.09
C ALA A 24 14.15 -23.09 10.24
N VAL A 25 15.01 -22.13 10.60
CA VAL A 25 16.44 -22.40 10.91
C VAL A 25 16.69 -22.90 12.33
N ALA A 26 15.71 -22.79 13.23
CA ALA A 26 15.89 -23.14 14.63
C ALA A 26 16.09 -24.65 14.82
N GLU A 27 17.19 -25.05 15.45
CA GLU A 27 17.50 -26.46 15.80
C GLU A 27 16.70 -26.98 17.00
N ARG A 28 15.70 -26.22 17.46
CA ARG A 28 14.84 -26.56 18.60
C ARG A 28 13.47 -25.91 18.42
N GLU A 29 12.49 -26.49 19.10
CA GLU A 29 11.12 -26.00 19.04
C GLU A 29 11.01 -24.55 19.55
N ILE A 30 10.43 -23.69 18.73
CA ILE A 30 10.10 -22.30 19.06
C ILE A 30 8.73 -21.96 18.51
N GLU A 31 7.90 -21.28 19.29
CA GLU A 31 6.56 -20.90 18.88
C GLU A 31 6.53 -19.54 18.19
N ILE A 32 5.66 -19.37 17.20
CA ILE A 32 5.34 -18.07 16.60
C ILE A 32 4.01 -17.56 17.16
N LEU A 33 3.94 -16.27 17.45
CA LEU A 33 2.71 -15.54 17.72
C LEU A 33 2.64 -14.29 16.83
N GLU A 34 1.78 -14.35 15.83
CA GLU A 34 1.43 -13.20 15.00
C GLU A 34 0.16 -12.52 15.51
N MET A 35 0.22 -11.20 15.58
CA MET A 35 -0.88 -10.31 15.96
C MET A 35 -0.89 -9.10 15.03
N THR A 36 -1.86 -8.21 15.21
CA THR A 36 -1.90 -6.93 14.47
C THR A 36 -1.71 -5.73 15.40
N ILE A 37 -1.21 -4.63 14.85
CA ILE A 37 -1.05 -3.37 15.61
C ILE A 37 -2.40 -2.77 16.06
N ASN A 38 -3.50 -3.19 15.42
CA ASN A 38 -4.86 -2.74 15.70
C ASN A 38 -5.54 -3.53 16.84
N GLU A 39 -4.92 -4.60 17.34
CA GLU A 39 -5.47 -5.36 18.46
C GLU A 39 -5.34 -4.58 19.78
N PRO A 40 -6.34 -4.66 20.69
CA PRO A 40 -6.24 -4.09 22.03
C PRO A 40 -5.05 -4.66 22.81
N LEU A 41 -4.40 -3.79 23.61
CA LEU A 41 -3.18 -4.15 24.34
C LEU A 41 -3.38 -5.38 25.24
N GLU A 42 -4.51 -5.43 25.96
CA GLU A 42 -4.85 -6.50 26.89
C GLU A 42 -5.02 -7.84 26.18
N GLN A 43 -5.54 -7.84 24.95
CA GLN A 43 -5.66 -9.06 24.15
C GLN A 43 -4.29 -9.58 23.73
N CYS A 44 -3.39 -8.68 23.31
CA CYS A 44 -2.01 -9.06 22.98
C CYS A 44 -1.29 -9.66 24.19
N LEU A 45 -1.39 -9.01 25.36
CA LEU A 45 -0.81 -9.49 26.61
C LEU A 45 -1.40 -10.85 27.02
N ALA A 46 -2.71 -11.04 26.90
CA ALA A 46 -3.35 -12.32 27.20
C ALA A 46 -2.88 -13.45 26.28
N LYS A 47 -2.69 -13.17 24.98
CA LYS A 47 -2.15 -14.12 24.00
C LYS A 47 -0.71 -14.52 24.35
N ILE A 48 0.14 -13.56 24.68
CA ILE A 48 1.53 -13.82 25.11
C ILE A 48 1.54 -14.62 26.42
N ALA A 49 0.76 -14.20 27.41
CA ALA A 49 0.67 -14.88 28.70
C ALA A 49 0.20 -16.34 28.57
N LYS A 50 -0.75 -16.62 27.67
CA LYS A 50 -1.22 -17.99 27.38
C LYS A 50 -0.11 -18.89 26.83
N LYS A 51 0.88 -18.33 26.15
CA LYS A 51 2.05 -19.08 25.64
C LYS A 51 3.05 -19.40 26.75
N SER A 52 3.03 -18.70 27.89
CA SER A 52 3.96 -18.88 29.01
C SER A 52 5.43 -18.95 28.57
N PRO A 53 5.94 -17.96 27.80
CA PRO A 53 7.33 -17.99 27.33
C PRO A 53 8.33 -17.73 28.46
N ASP A 54 9.50 -18.34 28.35
CA ASP A 54 10.67 -18.01 29.18
C ASP A 54 11.47 -16.85 28.56
N PHE A 55 11.42 -16.69 27.23
CA PHE A 55 11.94 -15.53 26.53
C PHE A 55 11.10 -15.18 25.30
N ILE A 56 11.15 -13.91 24.91
CA ILE A 56 10.46 -13.35 23.75
C ILE A 56 11.46 -12.69 22.81
N MET A 57 11.33 -12.93 21.51
CA MET A 57 12.05 -12.21 20.46
C MET A 57 11.04 -11.51 19.55
N TYR A 58 11.12 -10.19 19.44
CA TYR A 58 10.20 -9.40 18.62
C TYR A 58 10.79 -9.09 17.24
N SER A 59 10.00 -9.33 16.20
CA SER A 59 10.28 -8.86 14.85
C SER A 59 9.81 -7.41 14.70
N THR A 60 10.79 -6.51 14.66
CA THR A 60 10.60 -5.07 14.86
C THR A 60 10.78 -4.30 13.56
N TYR A 61 9.74 -3.56 13.18
CA TYR A 61 9.64 -2.73 11.99
C TYR A 61 9.09 -1.36 12.35
N ILE A 62 9.26 -0.41 11.44
CA ILE A 62 8.82 0.99 11.61
C ILE A 62 7.34 1.11 12.04
N TRP A 63 6.45 0.22 11.63
CA TRP A 63 5.01 0.31 11.92
C TRP A 63 4.60 -0.34 13.25
N ASN A 64 5.48 -1.10 13.91
CA ASN A 64 5.11 -1.88 15.10
C ASN A 64 5.94 -1.59 16.35
N TRP A 65 6.91 -0.68 16.25
CA TRP A 65 7.79 -0.32 17.35
C TRP A 65 7.04 0.13 18.61
N GLU A 66 6.13 1.10 18.49
CA GLU A 66 5.38 1.63 19.64
C GLU A 66 4.56 0.55 20.36
N ARG A 67 3.97 -0.36 19.58
CA ARG A 67 3.22 -1.50 20.11
C ARG A 67 4.12 -2.45 20.89
N ILE A 68 5.31 -2.75 20.34
CA ILE A 68 6.31 -3.59 21.00
C ILE A 68 6.82 -2.92 22.28
N GLN A 69 7.14 -1.63 22.27
CA GLN A 69 7.54 -0.88 23.47
C GLN A 69 6.50 -0.95 24.58
N SER A 70 5.22 -0.73 24.23
CA SER A 70 4.11 -0.77 25.18
C SER A 70 3.99 -2.16 25.84
N ILE A 71 4.08 -3.23 25.04
CA ILE A 71 3.98 -4.60 25.52
C ILE A 71 5.21 -5.01 26.32
N GLY A 72 6.40 -4.73 25.81
CA GLY A 72 7.65 -5.16 26.43
C GLY A 72 7.88 -4.49 27.78
N SER A 73 7.55 -3.19 27.89
CA SER A 73 7.56 -2.47 29.17
C SER A 73 6.55 -3.05 30.16
N TYR A 74 5.34 -3.41 29.71
CA TYR A 74 4.32 -4.01 30.57
C TYR A 74 4.78 -5.38 31.10
N ILE A 75 5.26 -6.25 30.21
CA ILE A 75 5.73 -7.58 30.57
C ILE A 75 6.89 -7.49 31.55
N HIS A 76 7.86 -6.61 31.31
CA HIS A 76 9.01 -6.45 32.21
C HIS A 76 8.59 -6.01 33.62
N LYS A 77 7.59 -5.13 33.75
CA LYS A 77 7.05 -4.72 35.06
C LYS A 77 6.31 -5.84 35.78
N ALA A 78 5.60 -6.69 35.04
CA ALA A 78 4.76 -7.75 35.60
C ALA A 78 5.54 -9.05 35.86
N LYS A 79 6.52 -9.36 35.01
CA LYS A 79 7.30 -10.60 34.94
C LYS A 79 8.73 -10.30 34.45
N PRO A 80 9.57 -9.66 35.27
CA PRO A 80 10.94 -9.30 34.89
C PRO A 80 11.82 -10.51 34.57
N GLU A 81 11.42 -11.73 34.98
CA GLU A 81 12.09 -12.98 34.65
C GLU A 81 11.96 -13.40 33.17
N ILE A 82 10.97 -12.87 32.43
CA ILE A 82 10.84 -13.12 31.00
C ILE A 82 11.86 -12.27 30.27
N ARG A 83 12.85 -12.93 29.65
CA ARG A 83 13.91 -12.27 28.89
C ARG A 83 13.35 -11.76 27.56
N GLN A 84 13.69 -10.54 27.17
CA GLN A 84 13.10 -9.90 25.98
C GLN A 84 14.18 -9.37 25.05
N PHE A 85 14.08 -9.77 23.78
CA PHE A 85 15.04 -9.46 22.73
C PHE A 85 14.32 -8.89 21.51
N LEU A 86 15.04 -8.11 20.70
CA LEU A 86 14.53 -7.55 19.45
C LEU A 86 15.39 -7.95 18.28
N GLY A 87 14.80 -7.99 17.09
CA GLY A 87 15.52 -7.97 15.83
C GLY A 87 14.70 -7.29 14.76
N GLY A 88 15.31 -7.00 13.62
CA GLY A 88 14.67 -6.34 12.49
C GLY A 88 15.20 -4.93 12.23
N PRO A 89 14.83 -4.35 11.08
CA PRO A 89 15.49 -3.16 10.54
C PRO A 89 15.33 -1.91 11.40
N GLU A 90 14.23 -1.79 12.15
CA GLU A 90 13.94 -0.61 12.97
C GLU A 90 14.93 -0.39 14.12
N VAL A 91 15.54 -1.46 14.62
CA VAL A 91 16.36 -1.43 15.84
C VAL A 91 17.81 -1.83 15.59
N SER A 92 18.17 -2.14 14.34
CA SER A 92 19.51 -2.66 14.00
C SER A 92 20.57 -1.57 13.82
N PHE A 93 20.17 -0.33 13.51
CA PHE A 93 21.10 0.77 13.18
C PHE A 93 21.42 1.69 14.36
N ASP A 94 20.59 1.67 15.41
CA ASP A 94 20.71 2.48 16.63
C ASP A 94 20.61 1.61 17.89
N ALA A 95 21.08 0.35 17.79
CA ALA A 95 20.91 -0.65 18.84
C ALA A 95 21.44 -0.22 20.21
N PRO A 96 22.63 0.40 20.35
CA PRO A 96 23.11 0.91 21.64
C PRO A 96 22.19 1.97 22.24
N GLU A 97 21.73 2.94 21.45
CA GLU A 97 20.81 3.98 21.89
C GLU A 97 19.47 3.37 22.36
N ARG A 98 18.96 2.37 21.64
CA ARG A 98 17.72 1.66 22.01
C ARG A 98 17.85 0.91 23.32
N LEU A 99 18.95 0.18 23.52
CA LEU A 99 19.21 -0.54 24.77
C LEU A 99 19.37 0.41 25.96
N ASN A 100 19.97 1.59 25.76
CA ASN A 100 20.07 2.62 26.78
C ASN A 100 18.71 3.22 27.14
N ALA A 101 17.88 3.51 26.13
CA ALA A 101 16.56 4.12 26.33
C ALA A 101 15.53 3.16 26.96
N HIS A 102 15.74 1.84 26.85
CA HIS A 102 14.73 0.84 27.19
C HIS A 102 15.29 -0.34 27.98
N LEU A 103 15.22 -0.24 29.30
CA LEU A 103 15.73 -1.27 30.23
C LEU A 103 15.03 -2.63 30.14
N TRP A 104 13.83 -2.68 29.58
CA TRP A 104 13.10 -3.93 29.38
C TRP A 104 13.71 -4.82 28.27
N ILE A 105 14.58 -4.26 27.43
CA ILE A 105 15.28 -4.97 26.36
C ILE A 105 16.59 -5.51 26.92
N GLU A 106 16.82 -6.81 26.76
CA GLU A 106 18.06 -7.46 27.18
C GLU A 106 19.14 -7.45 26.09
N GLY A 107 18.72 -7.58 24.82
CA GLY A 107 19.62 -7.51 23.67
C GLY A 107 18.87 -7.35 22.35
N ILE A 108 19.61 -6.94 21.33
CA ILE A 108 19.12 -6.72 19.97
C ILE A 108 19.99 -7.52 19.00
N LEU A 109 19.37 -8.42 18.23
CA LEU A 109 20.05 -9.14 17.15
C LEU A 109 19.99 -8.31 15.88
N CYS A 110 21.12 -7.71 15.52
CA CYS A 110 21.29 -6.79 14.40
C CYS A 110 21.67 -7.53 13.12
N GLY A 111 21.19 -7.05 11.98
CA GLY A 111 21.45 -7.64 10.67
C GLY A 111 20.60 -8.87 10.36
N GLU A 112 21.11 -9.75 9.49
CA GLU A 112 20.45 -11.00 9.12
C GLU A 112 20.57 -12.04 10.23
N GLY A 113 19.44 -12.42 10.82
CA GLY A 113 19.41 -13.25 12.02
C GLY A 113 19.62 -14.73 11.77
N GLU A 114 19.44 -15.23 10.54
CA GLU A 114 19.34 -16.66 10.25
C GLU A 114 20.60 -17.45 10.62
N LEU A 115 21.79 -16.88 10.34
CA LEU A 115 23.08 -17.49 10.70
C LEU A 115 23.35 -17.46 12.21
N SER A 116 22.94 -16.38 12.86
CA SER A 116 23.20 -16.18 14.28
C SER A 116 22.18 -16.86 15.18
N PHE A 117 21.03 -17.29 14.64
CA PHE A 117 19.87 -17.63 15.46
C PHE A 117 20.12 -18.83 16.36
N ASN A 118 20.78 -19.88 15.88
CA ASN A 118 21.08 -21.06 16.72
C ASN A 118 22.09 -20.75 17.83
N VAL A 119 23.07 -19.88 17.56
CA VAL A 119 24.03 -19.41 18.59
C VAL A 119 23.32 -18.51 19.61
N PHE A 120 22.40 -17.66 19.16
CA PHE A 120 21.51 -16.89 20.03
C PHE A 120 20.66 -17.82 20.91
N LEU A 121 20.10 -18.89 20.36
CA LEU A 121 19.34 -19.88 21.12
C LEU A 121 20.22 -20.61 22.15
N ASP A 122 21.49 -20.88 21.86
CA ASP A 122 22.43 -21.41 22.85
C ASP A 122 22.74 -20.42 23.97
N TYR A 123 22.89 -19.13 23.63
CA TYR A 123 23.10 -18.07 24.61
C TYR A 123 21.91 -17.95 25.57
N VAL A 124 20.68 -17.85 25.04
CA VAL A 124 19.50 -17.71 25.91
C VAL A 124 19.31 -18.95 26.79
N ASN A 125 19.76 -20.13 26.37
CA ASN A 125 19.70 -21.36 27.17
C ASN A 125 20.94 -21.57 28.07
N GLY A 126 21.85 -20.60 28.16
CA GLY A 126 23.03 -20.66 29.05
C GLY A 126 24.13 -21.63 28.59
N LYS A 127 24.13 -22.04 27.32
CA LYS A 127 25.16 -22.94 26.75
C LYS A 127 26.38 -22.20 26.21
N THR A 128 26.24 -20.92 25.88
CA THR A 128 27.33 -20.05 25.44
C THR A 128 27.17 -18.64 25.99
N SER A 129 28.18 -17.81 25.79
CA SER A 129 28.22 -16.41 26.20
C SER A 129 27.54 -15.49 25.19
N ALA A 130 27.08 -14.31 25.64
CA ALA A 130 26.55 -13.27 24.76
C ALA A 130 27.57 -12.85 23.69
N SER A 131 28.86 -12.73 24.05
CA SER A 131 29.96 -12.37 23.13
C SER A 131 30.17 -13.35 21.96
N SER A 132 29.60 -14.55 22.04
CA SER A 132 29.70 -15.56 20.99
C SER A 132 28.62 -15.43 19.90
N VAL A 133 27.57 -14.62 20.13
CA VAL A 133 26.42 -14.49 19.21
C VAL A 133 26.70 -13.40 18.18
N PRO A 134 26.94 -13.71 16.89
CA PRO A 134 27.23 -12.67 15.91
C PRO A 134 26.05 -11.73 15.71
N GLY A 135 26.31 -10.43 15.62
CA GLY A 135 25.29 -9.37 15.49
C GLY A 135 24.50 -9.07 16.76
N LEU A 136 24.78 -9.72 17.89
CA LEU A 136 24.11 -9.38 19.16
C LEU A 136 24.70 -8.10 19.76
N CYS A 137 23.86 -7.09 19.91
CA CYS A 137 24.08 -5.94 20.79
C CYS A 137 23.43 -6.24 22.13
N TYR A 138 24.15 -6.12 23.25
CA TYR A 138 23.66 -6.54 24.56
C TYR A 138 24.25 -5.72 25.71
N ARG A 139 23.55 -5.73 26.84
CA ARG A 139 23.97 -5.04 28.06
C ARG A 139 24.97 -5.88 28.87
N THR A 140 26.05 -5.26 29.30
CA THR A 140 27.02 -5.79 30.28
C THR A 140 26.80 -5.12 31.65
N GLU A 141 27.63 -5.41 32.66
CA GLU A 141 27.47 -4.79 33.99
C GLU A 141 27.63 -3.26 33.95
N ASP A 142 28.54 -2.74 33.12
CA ASP A 142 28.90 -1.31 33.11
C ASP A 142 28.61 -0.60 31.77
N ASP A 143 28.36 -1.33 30.69
CA ASP A 143 28.25 -0.75 29.33
C ASP A 143 27.40 -1.60 28.37
N ILE A 144 27.27 -1.15 27.12
CA ILE A 144 26.70 -1.92 26.00
C ILE A 144 27.83 -2.49 25.15
N SER A 145 27.71 -3.77 24.80
CA SER A 145 28.65 -4.45 23.90
C SER A 145 27.97 -4.76 22.58
N GLU A 146 28.72 -4.63 21.49
CA GLU A 146 28.29 -4.91 20.13
C GLU A 146 29.17 -5.99 19.52
N ASN A 147 28.57 -7.13 19.17
CA ASN A 147 29.29 -8.18 18.46
C ASN A 147 29.29 -7.90 16.95
N PRO A 148 30.38 -8.25 16.23
CA PRO A 148 30.41 -8.16 14.77
C PRO A 148 29.22 -8.90 14.13
N ILE A 149 28.61 -8.28 13.12
CA ILE A 149 27.51 -8.88 12.34
C ILE A 149 28.04 -10.09 11.57
N ALA A 150 27.24 -11.15 11.46
CA ALA A 150 27.58 -12.33 10.66
C ALA A 150 27.77 -11.94 9.19
N VAL A 151 28.76 -12.55 8.53
CA VAL A 151 28.86 -12.46 7.07
C VAL A 151 27.64 -13.15 6.47
N PRO A 152 26.79 -12.46 5.70
CA PRO A 152 25.56 -13.05 5.16
C PRO A 152 25.86 -14.23 4.22
N PHE A 153 24.90 -15.14 4.05
CA PHE A 153 25.01 -16.19 3.03
C PHE A 153 25.15 -15.57 1.64
N GLU A 154 26.13 -16.00 0.83
CA GLU A 154 26.22 -15.59 -0.58
C GLU A 154 25.10 -16.20 -1.44
N ASN A 155 24.76 -17.47 -1.19
CA ASN A 155 23.65 -18.17 -1.83
C ASN A 155 22.46 -18.28 -0.87
N LEU A 156 21.29 -17.77 -1.27
CA LEU A 156 20.09 -17.81 -0.44
C LEU A 156 19.39 -19.18 -0.45
N ASP A 157 19.85 -20.15 -1.25
CA ASP A 157 19.40 -21.55 -1.20
C ASP A 157 19.71 -22.21 0.15
N TYR A 158 20.70 -21.68 0.90
CA TYR A 158 20.98 -22.13 2.26
C TYR A 158 19.90 -21.72 3.27
N LEU A 159 19.00 -20.81 2.89
CA LEU A 159 17.84 -20.47 3.71
C LEU A 159 16.75 -21.53 3.51
N PRO A 160 16.16 -22.04 4.60
CA PRO A 160 15.16 -23.08 4.53
C PRO A 160 13.86 -22.58 3.89
N SER A 161 13.17 -23.48 3.22
CA SER A 161 11.79 -23.27 2.76
C SER A 161 10.85 -23.04 3.94
N VAL A 162 10.10 -21.94 3.89
CA VAL A 162 9.11 -21.61 4.91
C VAL A 162 7.84 -22.42 4.71
N GLN A 163 7.42 -23.13 5.75
CA GLN A 163 6.18 -23.89 5.75
C GLN A 163 4.99 -23.02 6.18
N TYR A 164 3.98 -22.96 5.32
CA TYR A 164 2.70 -22.30 5.58
C TYR A 164 1.57 -23.31 5.82
N SER A 165 0.57 -22.96 6.63
CA SER A 165 -0.65 -23.78 6.78
C SER A 165 -1.52 -23.75 5.53
N THR A 166 -2.39 -24.74 5.34
CA THR A 166 -3.29 -24.86 4.18
C THR A 166 -4.46 -23.87 4.15
N ASN A 167 -4.64 -23.02 5.19
CA ASN A 167 -5.79 -22.12 5.33
C ASN A 167 -5.39 -20.64 5.21
N MET A 168 -4.71 -20.27 4.11
CA MET A 168 -4.19 -18.92 3.87
C MET A 168 -5.00 -18.12 2.83
N GLU A 169 -6.23 -18.53 2.52
CA GLU A 169 -7.10 -17.91 1.49
C GLU A 169 -7.32 -16.40 1.68
N HIS A 170 -7.31 -15.93 2.93
CA HIS A 170 -7.48 -14.51 3.28
C HIS A 170 -6.18 -13.85 3.73
N ARG A 171 -5.03 -14.47 3.43
CA ARG A 171 -3.70 -14.00 3.84
C ARG A 171 -2.87 -13.68 2.59
N ILE A 172 -1.99 -12.70 2.73
CA ILE A 172 -0.95 -12.36 1.77
C ILE A 172 0.30 -13.08 2.22
N ILE A 173 0.88 -13.89 1.34
CA ILE A 173 2.16 -14.56 1.61
C ILE A 173 3.29 -13.69 1.06
N TYR A 174 4.18 -13.25 1.95
CA TYR A 174 5.41 -12.59 1.57
C TYR A 174 6.48 -13.62 1.23
N TYR A 175 7.17 -13.39 0.11
CA TYR A 175 8.23 -14.27 -0.38
C TYR A 175 9.46 -13.45 -0.75
N GLU A 176 10.64 -13.92 -0.35
CA GLU A 176 11.91 -13.29 -0.66
C GLU A 176 12.70 -14.22 -1.56
N SER A 177 12.87 -13.80 -2.82
CA SER A 177 13.65 -14.55 -3.80
C SER A 177 15.04 -13.94 -4.01
N MET A 178 15.23 -12.68 -3.61
CA MET A 178 16.53 -12.02 -3.57
C MET A 178 16.67 -11.06 -2.39
N ARG A 179 17.91 -10.86 -1.95
CA ARG A 179 18.32 -9.85 -0.96
C ARG A 179 19.29 -8.86 -1.59
N GLY A 180 19.21 -7.60 -1.14
CA GLY A 180 20.02 -6.50 -1.67
C GLY A 180 19.38 -5.77 -2.85
N CYS A 181 19.99 -4.68 -3.26
CA CYS A 181 19.54 -3.85 -4.38
C CYS A 181 20.76 -3.13 -4.98
N PRO A 182 20.98 -3.15 -6.31
CA PRO A 182 22.12 -2.51 -6.96
C PRO A 182 21.92 -0.99 -7.11
N TYR A 183 20.83 -0.44 -6.56
CA TYR A 183 20.52 0.99 -6.61
C TYR A 183 20.86 1.64 -5.26
N HIS A 184 21.42 2.84 -5.32
CA HIS A 184 21.91 3.56 -4.14
C HIS A 184 20.99 4.70 -3.69
N CYS A 185 19.66 4.55 -3.83
CA CYS A 185 18.71 5.59 -3.46
C CYS A 185 18.90 6.02 -2.00
N SER A 186 19.20 7.30 -1.76
CA SER A 186 19.69 7.80 -0.47
C SER A 186 18.71 7.67 0.70
N TYR A 187 17.42 7.49 0.40
CA TYR A 187 16.33 7.29 1.37
C TYR A 187 16.02 5.81 1.66
N CYS A 188 16.69 4.85 1.01
CA CYS A 188 16.34 3.43 1.06
C CYS A 188 17.34 2.62 1.90
N LEU A 189 16.86 1.77 2.82
CA LEU A 189 17.73 0.88 3.60
C LEU A 189 18.43 -0.18 2.74
N SER A 190 17.84 -0.57 1.61
CA SER A 190 18.43 -1.55 0.71
C SER A 190 19.59 -0.99 -0.14
N SER A 191 19.91 0.31 -0.01
CA SER A 191 21.06 0.95 -0.66
C SER A 191 22.38 0.76 0.10
N GLN A 192 22.34 0.21 1.31
CA GLN A 192 23.49 0.11 2.21
C GLN A 192 24.45 -1.04 1.88
N ASP A 193 24.03 -1.99 1.04
CA ASP A 193 24.83 -3.14 0.62
C ASP A 193 24.69 -3.32 -0.90
N ASP A 194 25.83 -3.37 -1.59
CA ASP A 194 25.93 -3.55 -3.04
C ASP A 194 25.68 -5.01 -3.45
N LEU A 195 25.73 -5.95 -2.49
CA LEU A 195 25.66 -7.37 -2.76
C LEU A 195 24.20 -7.81 -3.00
N VAL A 196 23.90 -8.13 -4.26
CA VAL A 196 22.64 -8.77 -4.64
C VAL A 196 22.78 -10.28 -4.63
N ARG A 197 21.94 -10.95 -3.84
CA ARG A 197 21.96 -12.41 -3.65
C ARG A 197 20.63 -13.01 -4.02
N TYR A 198 20.65 -14.24 -4.52
CA TYR A 198 19.47 -14.87 -5.11
C TYR A 198 19.24 -16.25 -4.52
N ARG A 199 17.97 -16.63 -4.45
CA ARG A 199 17.54 -18.03 -4.48
C ARG A 199 17.54 -18.52 -5.92
N SER A 200 17.92 -19.77 -6.12
CA SER A 200 17.85 -20.50 -7.39
C SER A 200 16.41 -20.59 -7.88
N VAL A 201 16.23 -20.74 -9.19
CA VAL A 201 14.88 -20.86 -9.78
C VAL A 201 14.24 -22.17 -9.32
N GLU A 202 15.04 -23.21 -9.14
CA GLU A 202 14.64 -24.53 -8.69
C GLU A 202 14.06 -24.49 -7.27
N ASP A 203 14.74 -23.83 -6.32
CA ASP A 203 14.24 -23.68 -4.94
C ASP A 203 12.98 -22.82 -4.87
N ILE A 204 12.88 -21.78 -5.71
CA ILE A 204 11.66 -20.97 -5.80
C ILE A 204 10.49 -21.83 -6.26
N LYS A 205 10.68 -22.62 -7.32
CA LYS A 205 9.62 -23.52 -7.82
C LYS A 205 9.20 -24.52 -6.75
N ALA A 206 10.16 -25.12 -6.04
CA ALA A 206 9.88 -26.06 -4.96
C ALA A 206 9.06 -25.42 -3.82
N ASP A 207 9.38 -24.18 -3.44
CA ASP A 207 8.58 -23.45 -2.45
C ASP A 207 7.17 -23.14 -2.94
N MET A 208 7.04 -22.78 -4.23
CA MET A 208 5.76 -22.44 -4.82
C MET A 208 4.81 -23.65 -4.89
N GLU A 209 5.33 -24.87 -5.08
CA GLU A 209 4.50 -26.10 -5.00
C GLU A 209 3.75 -26.21 -3.67
N HIS A 210 4.40 -25.82 -2.56
CA HIS A 210 3.76 -25.76 -1.24
C HIS A 210 2.83 -24.56 -1.12
N ILE A 211 3.29 -23.37 -1.51
CA ILE A 211 2.52 -22.12 -1.35
C ILE A 211 1.22 -22.16 -2.15
N PHE A 212 1.21 -22.76 -3.34
CA PHE A 212 -0.01 -22.92 -4.15
C PHE A 212 -1.09 -23.76 -3.45
N GLN A 213 -0.68 -24.69 -2.57
CA GLN A 213 -1.61 -25.52 -1.80
C GLN A 213 -2.18 -24.80 -0.57
N THR A 214 -1.71 -23.59 -0.24
CA THR A 214 -2.17 -22.84 0.93
C THR A 214 -3.50 -22.11 0.71
N GLY A 215 -3.97 -22.04 -0.53
CA GLY A 215 -5.18 -21.31 -0.93
C GLY A 215 -5.00 -19.79 -1.02
N THR A 216 -3.82 -19.23 -0.72
CA THR A 216 -3.57 -17.78 -0.85
C THR A 216 -3.93 -17.27 -2.24
N LYS A 217 -4.49 -16.05 -2.30
CA LYS A 217 -4.80 -15.36 -3.56
C LYS A 217 -3.74 -14.34 -3.95
N LEU A 218 -2.79 -14.04 -3.06
CA LEU A 218 -1.75 -13.06 -3.31
C LEU A 218 -0.41 -13.50 -2.71
N ILE A 219 0.60 -13.60 -3.59
CA ILE A 219 2.00 -13.72 -3.20
C ILE A 219 2.66 -12.37 -3.48
N LYS A 220 3.21 -11.71 -2.45
CA LYS A 220 3.98 -10.48 -2.59
C LYS A 220 5.47 -10.78 -2.46
N PHE A 221 6.20 -10.60 -3.54
CA PHE A 221 7.65 -10.64 -3.51
C PHE A 221 8.16 -9.38 -2.78
N VAL A 222 9.03 -9.56 -1.78
CA VAL A 222 9.67 -8.44 -1.05
C VAL A 222 10.97 -7.99 -1.70
N ASP A 223 11.31 -8.58 -2.84
CA ASP A 223 12.45 -8.26 -3.68
C ASP A 223 12.34 -6.81 -4.17
N ARG A 224 13.34 -5.98 -3.84
CA ARG A 224 13.32 -4.53 -4.17
C ARG A 224 13.36 -4.21 -5.66
N SER A 225 13.84 -5.14 -6.47
CA SER A 225 14.05 -4.95 -7.90
C SER A 225 14.11 -6.31 -8.61
N PHE A 226 12.96 -6.99 -8.66
CA PHE A 226 12.85 -8.38 -9.15
C PHE A 226 13.39 -8.63 -10.57
N HIS A 227 13.42 -7.59 -11.40
CA HIS A 227 13.75 -7.64 -12.82
C HIS A 227 15.25 -7.57 -13.15
N ILE A 228 16.14 -7.39 -12.16
CA ILE A 228 17.58 -7.16 -12.39
C ILE A 228 18.23 -8.31 -13.17
N HIS A 229 17.95 -9.56 -12.79
CA HIS A 229 18.54 -10.73 -13.44
C HIS A 229 17.60 -11.30 -14.51
N ARG A 230 17.69 -10.77 -15.73
CA ARG A 230 16.77 -11.03 -16.84
C ARG A 230 16.38 -12.50 -17.08
N GLU A 231 17.33 -13.43 -17.22
CA GLU A 231 16.99 -14.84 -17.52
C GLU A 231 16.30 -15.53 -16.33
N ARG A 232 16.70 -15.19 -15.11
CA ARG A 232 16.07 -15.67 -13.87
C ARG A 232 14.63 -15.16 -13.78
N THR A 233 14.43 -13.86 -13.98
CA THR A 233 13.10 -13.23 -14.02
C THR A 233 12.21 -13.93 -15.04
N LYS A 234 12.70 -14.16 -16.27
CA LYS A 234 11.93 -14.88 -17.31
C LYS A 234 11.56 -16.30 -16.88
N SER A 235 12.49 -17.06 -16.31
CA SER A 235 12.22 -18.43 -15.88
C SER A 235 11.16 -18.50 -14.78
N ILE A 236 11.16 -17.54 -13.85
CA ILE A 236 10.17 -17.44 -12.78
C ILE A 236 8.80 -17.01 -13.34
N LEU A 237 8.76 -16.02 -14.24
CA LEU A 237 7.49 -15.58 -14.83
C LEU A 237 6.84 -16.66 -15.70
N ASN A 238 7.60 -17.40 -16.51
CA ASN A 238 7.06 -18.54 -17.26
C ASN A 238 6.44 -19.57 -16.31
N PHE A 239 7.14 -19.93 -15.24
CA PHE A 239 6.58 -20.83 -14.23
C PHE A 239 5.27 -20.32 -13.62
N PHE A 240 5.17 -19.03 -13.31
CA PHE A 240 3.91 -18.47 -12.79
C PHE A 240 2.78 -18.41 -13.83
N ILE A 241 3.11 -18.27 -15.11
CA ILE A 241 2.12 -18.35 -16.20
C ILE A 241 1.57 -19.77 -16.31
N ASP A 242 2.46 -20.77 -16.24
CA ASP A 242 2.13 -22.17 -16.49
C ASP A 242 1.48 -22.87 -15.28
N GLU A 243 1.99 -22.62 -14.05
CA GLU A 243 1.73 -23.50 -12.90
C GLU A 243 0.88 -22.85 -11.79
N SER A 244 0.70 -21.52 -11.79
CA SER A 244 -0.04 -20.86 -10.70
C SER A 244 -1.56 -21.07 -10.78
N PRO A 245 -2.28 -21.19 -9.65
CA PRO A 245 -3.75 -21.25 -9.63
C PRO A 245 -4.39 -20.06 -10.35
N GLU A 246 -5.48 -20.28 -11.09
CA GLU A 246 -6.07 -19.26 -11.99
C GLU A 246 -6.39 -17.92 -11.31
N ASP A 247 -6.85 -17.96 -10.05
CA ASP A 247 -7.26 -16.78 -9.28
C ASP A 247 -6.16 -16.20 -8.36
N MET A 248 -4.90 -16.60 -8.58
CA MET A 248 -3.75 -16.11 -7.83
C MET A 248 -3.04 -14.96 -8.54
N CYS A 249 -2.83 -13.87 -7.80
CA CYS A 249 -2.01 -12.74 -8.22
C CYS A 249 -0.60 -12.83 -7.61
N ILE A 250 0.41 -12.49 -8.40
CA ILE A 250 1.79 -12.35 -7.98
C ILE A 250 2.20 -10.88 -8.11
N HIS A 251 2.66 -10.31 -6.99
CA HIS A 251 3.02 -8.90 -6.89
C HIS A 251 4.54 -8.75 -6.77
N PHE A 252 5.12 -7.92 -7.63
CA PHE A 252 6.55 -7.61 -7.67
C PHE A 252 6.83 -6.11 -7.57
N GLU A 253 7.98 -5.74 -6.99
CA GLU A 253 8.57 -4.41 -7.14
C GLU A 253 9.53 -4.42 -8.35
N MET A 254 9.31 -3.52 -9.33
CA MET A 254 10.12 -3.40 -10.53
C MET A 254 10.36 -1.95 -10.93
N ASN A 255 11.43 -1.69 -11.68
CA ASN A 255 11.75 -0.37 -12.20
C ASN A 255 11.52 -0.39 -13.71
N LEU A 256 10.46 0.31 -14.15
CA LEU A 256 9.88 0.13 -15.48
C LEU A 256 10.84 0.56 -16.60
N GLU A 257 11.69 1.56 -16.36
CA GLU A 257 12.67 2.06 -17.32
C GLU A 257 13.75 1.05 -17.73
N HIS A 258 13.86 -0.08 -17.02
CA HIS A 258 14.78 -1.17 -17.31
C HIS A 258 14.12 -2.42 -17.89
N MET A 259 12.80 -2.39 -18.12
CA MET A 259 12.09 -3.52 -18.72
C MET A 259 12.40 -3.66 -20.21
N SER A 260 12.77 -4.89 -20.62
CA SER A 260 12.98 -5.22 -22.03
C SER A 260 11.66 -5.61 -22.73
N ASP A 261 11.59 -5.43 -24.05
CA ASP A 261 10.43 -5.85 -24.87
C ASP A 261 10.10 -7.34 -24.71
N GLU A 262 11.12 -8.18 -24.56
CA GLU A 262 10.94 -9.61 -24.31
C GLU A 262 10.22 -9.86 -22.98
N LEU A 263 10.60 -9.15 -21.92
CA LEU A 263 9.96 -9.25 -20.61
C LEU A 263 8.52 -8.75 -20.64
N ILE A 264 8.27 -7.62 -21.32
CA ILE A 264 6.92 -7.05 -21.47
C ILE A 264 6.01 -8.01 -22.22
N ASN A 265 6.48 -8.58 -23.33
CA ASN A 265 5.72 -9.56 -24.12
C ASN A 265 5.39 -10.82 -23.30
N LEU A 266 6.36 -11.30 -22.50
CA LEU A 266 6.13 -12.42 -21.60
C LEU A 266 5.05 -12.11 -20.56
N MET A 267 5.13 -10.95 -19.90
CA MET A 267 4.10 -10.55 -18.94
C MET A 267 2.72 -10.42 -19.59
N ASN A 268 2.64 -9.86 -20.80
CA ASN A 268 1.38 -9.71 -21.55
C ASN A 268 0.75 -11.05 -21.99
N SER A 269 1.55 -12.12 -22.10
CA SER A 269 1.05 -13.47 -22.37
C SER A 269 0.37 -14.12 -21.15
N ALA A 270 0.54 -13.56 -19.95
CA ALA A 270 -0.05 -14.09 -18.74
C ALA A 270 -1.59 -13.97 -18.74
N PRO A 271 -2.29 -14.81 -17.97
CA PRO A 271 -3.71 -14.63 -17.68
C PRO A 271 -4.00 -13.27 -17.04
N LYS A 272 -5.21 -12.76 -17.25
CA LYS A 272 -5.65 -11.50 -16.64
C LYS A 272 -5.56 -11.56 -15.12
N GLY A 273 -4.96 -10.54 -14.50
CA GLY A 273 -4.83 -10.44 -13.05
C GLY A 273 -3.68 -11.24 -12.45
N ARG A 274 -2.94 -12.01 -13.26
CA ARG A 274 -1.80 -12.82 -12.80
C ARG A 274 -0.71 -11.98 -12.16
N PHE A 275 -0.40 -10.82 -12.74
CA PHE A 275 0.72 -9.99 -12.33
C PHE A 275 0.26 -8.60 -11.90
N GLN A 276 0.85 -8.17 -10.78
CA GLN A 276 0.83 -6.79 -10.32
C GLN A 276 2.27 -6.28 -10.17
N ILE A 277 2.52 -5.06 -10.62
CA ILE A 277 3.80 -4.38 -10.49
C ILE A 277 3.60 -3.13 -9.63
N GLU A 278 4.42 -2.99 -8.60
CA GLU A 278 4.67 -1.73 -7.89
C GLU A 278 5.94 -1.11 -8.48
N ALA A 279 5.81 0.10 -9.02
CA ALA A 279 6.84 0.79 -9.78
C ALA A 279 7.11 2.17 -9.22
N GLY A 280 8.28 2.33 -8.59
CA GLY A 280 8.70 3.60 -8.04
C GLY A 280 9.05 4.62 -9.12
N ILE A 281 8.28 5.69 -9.26
CA ILE A 281 8.75 6.89 -10.00
C ILE A 281 9.46 7.82 -9.02
N GLN A 282 8.89 7.99 -7.84
CA GLN A 282 9.36 8.75 -6.68
C GLN A 282 9.38 10.26 -6.93
N SER A 283 10.09 10.72 -7.97
CA SER A 283 10.01 12.10 -8.47
C SER A 283 10.18 12.12 -10.00
N THR A 284 9.53 13.09 -10.64
CA THR A 284 9.76 13.41 -12.06
C THR A 284 10.74 14.56 -12.26
N ASN A 285 11.22 15.16 -11.18
CA ASN A 285 12.16 16.27 -11.22
C ASN A 285 13.61 15.72 -11.30
N PRO A 286 14.35 15.99 -12.40
CA PRO A 286 15.73 15.50 -12.56
C PRO A 286 16.68 15.97 -11.45
N GLU A 287 16.51 17.19 -10.95
CA GLU A 287 17.37 17.73 -9.87
C GLU A 287 17.13 16.98 -8.56
N VAL A 288 15.87 16.73 -8.20
CA VAL A 288 15.50 15.93 -7.03
C VAL A 288 16.05 14.52 -7.15
N ASN A 289 15.90 13.90 -8.32
CA ASN A 289 16.39 12.56 -8.61
C ASN A 289 17.91 12.45 -8.43
N GLU A 290 18.68 13.44 -8.88
CA GLU A 290 20.12 13.52 -8.64
C GLU A 290 20.45 13.58 -7.15
N LEU A 291 19.77 14.44 -6.38
CA LEU A 291 19.99 14.60 -4.93
C LEU A 291 19.71 13.31 -4.13
N ILE A 292 18.80 12.46 -4.61
CA ILE A 292 18.44 11.19 -3.96
C ILE A 292 19.10 9.97 -4.58
N HIS A 293 20.04 10.17 -5.50
CA HIS A 293 20.76 9.10 -6.21
C HIS A 293 19.80 8.13 -6.94
N ARG A 294 18.72 8.67 -7.49
CA ARG A 294 17.76 7.93 -8.31
C ARG A 294 17.90 8.38 -9.76
N ARG A 295 17.87 7.42 -10.67
CA ARG A 295 17.71 7.69 -12.10
C ARG A 295 16.28 7.36 -12.47
N THR A 296 15.59 8.28 -13.15
CA THR A 296 14.23 8.06 -13.63
C THR A 296 14.12 8.59 -15.05
N GLU A 297 13.78 7.70 -15.98
CA GLU A 297 13.67 8.01 -17.41
C GLU A 297 12.20 7.95 -17.85
N LEU A 298 11.46 9.04 -17.60
CA LEU A 298 10.01 9.09 -17.78
C LEU A 298 9.54 8.66 -19.19
N GLU A 299 10.27 9.04 -20.24
CA GLU A 299 9.95 8.64 -21.62
C GLU A 299 10.05 7.13 -21.86
N LYS A 300 10.99 6.46 -21.18
CA LYS A 300 11.10 5.00 -21.22
C LYS A 300 9.95 4.36 -20.48
N ILE A 301 9.61 4.88 -19.30
CA ILE A 301 8.45 4.43 -18.52
C ILE A 301 7.18 4.55 -19.37
N HIS A 302 6.96 5.70 -20.02
CA HIS A 302 5.84 5.89 -20.95
C HIS A 302 5.80 4.88 -22.08
N THR A 303 6.97 4.56 -22.65
CA THR A 303 7.09 3.55 -23.72
C THR A 303 6.72 2.15 -23.21
N VAL A 304 7.15 1.79 -22.00
CA VAL A 304 6.83 0.51 -21.36
C VAL A 304 5.35 0.44 -21.01
N MET A 305 4.79 1.48 -20.40
CA MET A 305 3.37 1.54 -20.05
C MET A 305 2.46 1.42 -21.27
N LYS A 306 2.83 2.00 -22.42
CA LYS A 306 2.10 1.81 -23.69
C LYS A 306 2.13 0.38 -24.24
N LYS A 307 3.15 -0.40 -23.89
CA LYS A 307 3.33 -1.78 -24.35
C LYS A 307 2.70 -2.79 -23.39
N ILE A 308 2.54 -2.45 -22.11
CA ILE A 308 1.88 -3.29 -21.12
C ILE A 308 0.38 -3.35 -21.41
N ASP A 309 -0.18 -4.56 -21.36
CA ASP A 309 -1.63 -4.76 -21.43
C ASP A 309 -2.26 -4.45 -20.06
N GLY A 310 -2.74 -3.21 -19.90
CA GLY A 310 -3.34 -2.71 -18.67
C GLY A 310 -4.64 -3.41 -18.24
N ASP A 311 -5.29 -4.15 -19.14
CA ASP A 311 -6.45 -4.99 -18.79
C ASP A 311 -6.03 -6.31 -18.11
N LYS A 312 -4.77 -6.72 -18.28
CA LYS A 312 -4.20 -7.95 -17.72
C LYS A 312 -3.27 -7.72 -16.55
N ILE A 313 -2.43 -6.67 -16.63
CA ILE A 313 -1.37 -6.41 -15.65
C ILE A 313 -1.71 -5.12 -14.92
N HIS A 314 -1.75 -5.20 -13.60
CA HIS A 314 -1.95 -4.02 -12.77
C HIS A 314 -0.60 -3.37 -12.48
N VAL A 315 -0.45 -2.10 -12.85
CA VAL A 315 0.75 -1.31 -12.51
C VAL A 315 0.35 -0.20 -11.56
N HIS A 316 0.98 -0.16 -10.39
CA HIS A 316 0.91 0.93 -9.44
C HIS A 316 2.17 1.79 -9.58
N LEU A 317 2.00 3.11 -9.63
CA LEU A 317 3.09 4.07 -9.75
C LEU A 317 3.24 4.82 -8.44
N ASP A 318 4.46 4.92 -7.92
CA ASP A 318 4.68 5.58 -6.63
C ASP A 318 5.35 6.95 -6.81
N LEU A 319 4.91 7.93 -6.02
CA LEU A 319 5.52 9.25 -5.84
C LEU A 319 5.81 9.49 -4.36
N ILE A 320 6.85 10.25 -4.04
CA ILE A 320 7.19 10.61 -2.66
C ILE A 320 7.12 12.12 -2.47
N VAL A 321 6.33 12.56 -1.50
CA VAL A 321 6.29 13.95 -1.03
C VAL A 321 7.43 14.23 -0.05
N GLY A 322 8.04 15.40 -0.19
CA GLY A 322 9.02 15.93 0.76
C GLY A 322 10.45 15.48 0.50
N LEU A 323 10.75 15.05 -0.72
CA LEU A 323 12.12 14.82 -1.18
C LEU A 323 12.94 16.14 -1.19
N PRO A 324 14.28 16.06 -1.10
CA PRO A 324 15.15 17.22 -1.16
C PRO A 324 14.84 18.18 -2.31
N GLU A 325 14.70 19.46 -2.00
CA GLU A 325 14.44 20.56 -2.96
C GLU A 325 13.19 20.40 -3.85
N GLU A 326 12.32 19.42 -3.58
CA GLU A 326 11.04 19.28 -4.27
C GLU A 326 9.98 20.21 -3.65
N ASN A 327 9.71 21.32 -4.33
CA ASN A 327 8.65 22.25 -3.93
C ASN A 327 7.26 21.77 -4.42
N LEU A 328 6.22 22.39 -3.86
CA LEU A 328 4.82 22.07 -4.17
C LEU A 328 4.52 22.07 -5.68
N ASP A 329 4.96 23.10 -6.40
CA ASP A 329 4.68 23.25 -7.83
C ASP A 329 5.35 22.13 -8.66
N SER A 330 6.59 21.79 -8.30
CA SER A 330 7.33 20.71 -8.95
C SER A 330 6.72 19.33 -8.68
N PHE A 331 6.24 19.08 -7.46
CA PHE A 331 5.52 17.85 -7.12
C PHE A 331 4.19 17.72 -7.87
N LEU A 332 3.36 18.78 -7.86
CA LEU A 332 2.07 18.78 -8.56
C LEU A 332 2.26 18.67 -10.09
N GLY A 333 3.24 19.37 -10.64
CA GLY A 333 3.62 19.22 -12.05
C GLY A 333 4.14 17.80 -12.37
N GLY A 334 4.78 17.13 -11.41
CA GLY A 334 5.17 15.73 -11.52
C GLY A 334 3.99 14.77 -11.52
N PHE A 335 3.01 14.98 -10.65
CA PHE A 335 1.77 14.21 -10.64
C PHE A 335 1.04 14.28 -11.99
N ASP A 336 0.89 15.48 -12.56
CA ASP A 336 0.27 15.68 -13.89
C ASP A 336 1.06 15.02 -15.04
N LYS A 337 2.36 14.77 -14.87
CA LYS A 337 3.17 13.99 -15.83
C LYS A 337 3.02 12.48 -15.65
N VAL A 338 2.71 12.02 -14.43
CA VAL A 338 2.54 10.59 -14.10
C VAL A 338 1.14 10.09 -14.49
N VAL A 339 0.09 10.88 -14.26
CA VAL A 339 -1.29 10.50 -14.60
C VAL A 339 -1.44 9.97 -16.05
N PRO A 340 -0.91 10.64 -17.09
CA PRO A 340 -1.04 10.18 -18.47
C PRO A 340 -0.29 8.87 -18.79
N LEU A 341 0.55 8.37 -17.88
CA LEU A 341 1.19 7.06 -18.04
C LEU A 341 0.18 5.90 -17.91
N GLY A 342 -0.99 6.14 -17.33
CA GLY A 342 -2.07 5.14 -17.25
C GLY A 342 -1.82 4.06 -16.21
N GLY A 343 -1.08 4.37 -15.14
CA GLY A 343 -1.00 3.50 -13.96
C GLY A 343 -2.39 3.29 -13.36
N LYS A 344 -2.70 2.06 -12.98
CA LYS A 344 -3.99 1.70 -12.36
C LYS A 344 -4.19 2.42 -11.02
N ARG A 345 -3.09 2.68 -10.32
CA ARG A 345 -3.05 3.49 -9.10
C ARG A 345 -1.83 4.38 -9.08
N ILE A 346 -1.95 5.52 -8.40
CA ILE A 346 -0.81 6.38 -8.07
C ILE A 346 -0.71 6.48 -6.55
N GLN A 347 0.24 5.75 -5.97
CA GLN A 347 0.47 5.77 -4.54
C GLN A 347 1.36 6.97 -4.17
N ILE A 348 0.87 7.82 -3.28
CA ILE A 348 1.63 8.97 -2.78
C ILE A 348 2.14 8.65 -1.39
N GLY A 349 3.44 8.35 -1.31
CA GLY A 349 4.16 8.19 -0.06
C GLY A 349 4.65 9.53 0.49
N PHE A 350 4.90 9.57 1.79
CA PHE A 350 5.57 10.70 2.45
C PHE A 350 6.97 10.25 2.81
N LEU A 351 7.96 11.10 2.59
CA LEU A 351 9.35 10.78 2.87
C LEU A 351 9.50 10.36 4.35
N LYS A 352 10.13 9.21 4.56
CA LYS A 352 10.45 8.67 5.88
C LYS A 352 11.96 8.71 6.07
N LEU A 353 12.41 9.33 7.16
CA LEU A 353 13.83 9.49 7.45
C LEU A 353 14.27 8.28 8.28
N LEU A 354 14.47 7.14 7.62
CA LEU A 354 14.72 5.86 8.28
C LEU A 354 16.13 5.83 8.94
N PRO A 355 16.27 5.28 10.16
CA PRO A 355 17.58 5.05 10.79
C PRO A 355 18.52 4.28 9.86
N GLY A 356 19.77 4.73 9.72
CA GLY A 356 20.76 4.09 8.84
C GLY A 356 20.72 4.52 7.37
N THR A 357 19.81 5.40 6.95
CA THR A 357 19.81 5.94 5.57
C THR A 357 20.71 7.17 5.43
N GLU A 358 21.30 7.32 4.25
CA GLU A 358 22.13 8.48 3.92
C GLU A 358 21.33 9.80 4.03
N LEU A 359 20.09 9.79 3.54
CA LEU A 359 19.25 10.98 3.56
C LEU A 359 18.91 11.43 4.99
N ARG A 360 18.77 10.51 5.95
CA ARG A 360 18.62 10.87 7.37
C ARG A 360 19.88 11.56 7.90
N ALA A 361 21.07 11.08 7.56
CA ALA A 361 22.32 11.73 7.96
C ALA A 361 22.47 13.14 7.35
N ARG A 362 21.92 13.34 6.14
CA ARG A 362 21.91 14.60 5.41
C ARG A 362 20.68 15.48 5.66
N ALA A 363 19.77 15.11 6.56
CA ALA A 363 18.50 15.82 6.74
C ALA A 363 18.66 17.33 6.97
N LYS A 364 19.70 17.74 7.70
CA LYS A 364 20.02 19.15 7.97
C LYS A 364 20.41 19.95 6.72
N GLU A 365 21.06 19.31 5.73
CA GLU A 365 21.45 19.93 4.45
C GLU A 365 20.24 20.51 3.72
N PHE A 366 19.11 19.80 3.77
CA PHE A 366 17.88 20.10 3.05
C PHE A 366 16.78 20.71 3.94
N GLY A 367 17.13 21.09 5.18
CA GLY A 367 16.19 21.61 6.16
C GLY A 367 15.02 20.67 6.47
N ILE A 368 15.24 19.36 6.32
CA ILE A 368 14.22 18.33 6.56
C ILE A 368 13.99 18.24 8.07
N VAL A 369 12.78 18.57 8.49
CA VAL A 369 12.25 18.29 9.83
C VAL A 369 11.25 17.16 9.67
N TYR A 370 11.35 16.16 10.54
CA TYR A 370 10.57 14.93 10.49
C TYR A 370 10.14 14.52 11.89
N ASP A 371 9.17 13.61 11.99
CA ASP A 371 8.68 13.08 13.26
C ASP A 371 9.77 12.27 13.97
N ASP A 372 9.93 12.48 15.28
CA ASP A 372 10.87 11.71 16.10
C ASP A 372 10.38 10.27 16.33
N ALA A 373 9.08 10.02 16.19
CA ALA A 373 8.46 8.70 16.29
C ALA A 373 8.35 8.03 14.90
N PRO A 374 8.49 6.69 14.83
CA PRO A 374 8.12 5.95 13.63
C PRO A 374 6.68 6.27 13.20
N PRO A 375 6.43 6.48 11.90
CA PRO A 375 7.28 6.11 10.77
C PRO A 375 8.32 7.16 10.32
N TYR A 376 8.68 8.14 11.15
CA TYR A 376 9.69 9.19 10.87
C TYR A 376 9.34 10.04 9.65
N GLU A 377 8.05 10.34 9.48
CA GLU A 377 7.56 11.07 8.31
C GLU A 377 8.00 12.53 8.34
N VAL A 378 8.29 13.06 7.16
CA VAL A 378 8.61 14.46 6.94
C VAL A 378 7.47 15.38 7.43
N ILE A 379 7.85 16.44 8.12
CA ILE A 379 6.99 17.53 8.58
C ILE A 379 7.18 18.76 7.68
N LYS A 380 8.42 19.08 7.30
CA LYS A 380 8.75 20.15 6.34
C LYS A 380 10.16 19.98 5.78
N THR A 381 10.48 20.70 4.71
CA THR A 381 11.82 20.84 4.12
C THR A 381 12.14 22.33 3.86
N ASN A 382 13.29 22.63 3.26
CA ASN A 382 13.57 23.98 2.73
C ASN A 382 12.58 24.41 1.62
N ALA A 383 12.10 23.45 0.83
CA ALA A 383 11.28 23.69 -0.36
C ALA A 383 9.77 23.52 -0.11
N LEU A 384 9.38 22.88 1.00
CA LEU A 384 7.99 22.54 1.30
C LEU A 384 7.69 22.79 2.78
N ASN A 385 6.74 23.68 3.08
CA ASN A 385 6.38 24.00 4.46
C ASN A 385 5.39 23.01 5.07
N SER A 386 5.20 23.06 6.39
CA SER A 386 4.39 22.06 7.10
C SER A 386 2.90 22.09 6.76
N ARG A 387 2.36 23.27 6.40
CA ARG A 387 0.96 23.37 5.95
C ARG A 387 0.80 22.70 4.58
N GLU A 388 1.77 22.87 3.69
CA GLU A 388 1.76 22.21 2.38
C GLU A 388 1.87 20.69 2.51
N VAL A 389 2.77 20.19 3.38
CA VAL A 389 2.87 18.75 3.67
C VAL A 389 1.54 18.19 4.19
N LEU A 390 0.89 18.87 5.14
CA LEU A 390 -0.43 18.46 5.65
C LEU A 390 -1.51 18.46 4.58
N GLN A 391 -1.56 19.50 3.74
CA GLN A 391 -2.51 19.55 2.64
C GLN A 391 -2.22 18.44 1.60
N LEU A 392 -0.96 18.08 1.37
CA LEU A 392 -0.59 16.96 0.52
C LEU A 392 -1.01 15.60 1.09
N LYS A 393 -1.16 15.45 2.41
CA LYS A 393 -1.77 14.24 3.01
C LYS A 393 -3.23 14.10 2.61
N TYR A 394 -3.99 15.19 2.66
CA TYR A 394 -5.36 15.20 2.12
C TYR A 394 -5.38 15.04 0.60
N PHE A 395 -4.40 15.57 -0.13
CA PHE A 395 -4.26 15.33 -1.57
C PHE A 395 -4.10 13.84 -1.87
N ALA A 396 -3.31 13.09 -1.09
CA ALA A 396 -3.19 11.65 -1.24
C ALA A 396 -4.54 10.92 -1.02
N GLU A 397 -5.33 11.33 -0.01
CA GLU A 397 -6.68 10.80 0.22
C GLU A 397 -7.65 11.12 -0.94
N ILE A 398 -7.54 12.32 -1.51
CA ILE A 398 -8.29 12.73 -2.71
C ILE A 398 -7.90 11.86 -3.91
N VAL A 399 -6.61 11.61 -4.13
CA VAL A 399 -6.14 10.74 -5.21
C VAL A 399 -6.65 9.31 -5.02
N GLU A 400 -6.54 8.74 -3.81
CA GLU A 400 -7.07 7.42 -3.50
C GLU A 400 -8.58 7.34 -3.79
N THR A 401 -9.33 8.35 -3.34
CA THR A 401 -10.79 8.39 -3.47
C THR A 401 -11.27 8.59 -4.91
N TYR A 402 -10.67 9.53 -5.65
CA TYR A 402 -11.20 9.98 -6.94
C TYR A 402 -10.48 9.36 -8.14
N TYR A 403 -9.19 9.06 -8.03
CA TYR A 403 -8.38 8.44 -9.08
C TYR A 403 -8.31 6.91 -8.92
N ASP A 404 -7.83 6.40 -7.79
CA ASP A 404 -7.49 4.97 -7.63
C ASP A 404 -8.73 4.05 -7.52
N GLU A 405 -9.86 4.54 -6.99
CA GLU A 405 -11.08 3.75 -6.88
C GLU A 405 -11.71 3.45 -8.25
N GLU A 406 -11.23 4.02 -9.38
CA GLU A 406 -11.83 4.01 -10.73
C GLU A 406 -13.28 4.59 -10.77
N ALA A 407 -13.70 5.28 -9.70
CA ALA A 407 -15.07 5.75 -9.50
C ALA A 407 -15.47 6.91 -10.40
N PHE A 408 -14.48 7.61 -10.94
CA PHE A 408 -14.65 8.85 -11.69
C PHE A 408 -13.86 8.81 -13.01
N ALA A 409 -13.60 7.63 -13.56
CA ALA A 409 -12.71 7.46 -14.71
C ALA A 409 -13.12 8.33 -15.91
N SER A 410 -14.42 8.40 -16.22
CA SER A 410 -14.92 9.18 -17.37
C SER A 410 -14.87 10.68 -17.09
N THR A 411 -15.14 11.07 -15.84
CA THR A 411 -15.06 12.44 -15.33
C THR A 411 -13.62 12.95 -15.41
N LEU A 412 -12.66 12.18 -14.91
CA LEU A 412 -11.24 12.55 -14.91
C LEU A 412 -10.70 12.67 -16.33
N GLU A 413 -11.10 11.77 -17.23
CA GLU A 413 -10.74 11.88 -18.65
C GLU A 413 -11.34 13.15 -19.29
N ALA A 414 -12.60 13.47 -18.99
CA ALA A 414 -13.24 14.68 -19.46
C ALA A 414 -12.55 15.96 -18.93
N ILE A 415 -12.10 15.96 -17.67
CA ILE A 415 -11.32 17.07 -17.07
C ILE A 415 -9.98 17.20 -17.81
N ARG A 416 -9.29 16.07 -18.05
CA ARG A 416 -8.00 16.05 -18.75
C ARG A 416 -8.09 16.56 -20.18
N MET A 417 -9.13 16.15 -20.93
CA MET A 417 -9.37 16.63 -22.30
C MET A 417 -9.60 18.16 -22.37
N ARG A 418 -10.04 18.78 -21.28
CA ARG A 418 -10.19 20.24 -21.16
C ARG A 418 -8.88 20.96 -20.80
N GLY A 419 -7.78 20.24 -20.63
CA GLY A 419 -6.49 20.80 -20.23
C GLY A 419 -6.46 21.29 -18.77
N ILE A 420 -7.40 20.83 -17.94
CA ILE A 420 -7.43 21.15 -16.52
C ILE A 420 -6.42 20.26 -15.80
N SER A 421 -5.54 20.88 -15.00
CA SER A 421 -4.57 20.17 -14.15
C SER A 421 -5.31 19.41 -13.04
N LEU A 422 -5.18 18.09 -13.04
CA LEU A 422 -5.75 17.25 -11.99
C LEU A 422 -5.01 17.47 -10.67
N ALA A 423 -3.69 17.64 -10.72
CA ALA A 423 -2.90 17.95 -9.53
C ALA A 423 -3.39 19.23 -8.83
N ARG A 424 -3.62 20.32 -9.58
CA ARG A 424 -4.11 21.59 -9.00
C ARG A 424 -5.53 21.44 -8.46
N LEU A 425 -6.42 20.83 -9.23
CA LEU A 425 -7.81 20.59 -8.81
C LEU A 425 -7.84 19.81 -7.49
N PHE A 426 -7.15 18.67 -7.44
CA PHE A 426 -7.10 17.82 -6.25
C PHE A 426 -6.41 18.50 -5.07
N TYR A 427 -5.38 19.32 -5.32
CA TYR A 427 -4.71 20.06 -4.25
C TYR A 427 -5.63 21.12 -3.63
N GLU A 428 -6.43 21.81 -4.44
CA GLU A 428 -7.43 22.76 -3.96
C GLU A 428 -8.56 22.05 -3.20
N MET A 429 -9.03 20.90 -3.71
CA MET A 429 -9.99 20.03 -3.01
C MET A 429 -9.45 19.62 -1.64
N ALA A 430 -8.19 19.19 -1.56
CA ALA A 430 -7.53 18.84 -0.31
C ALA A 430 -7.47 20.02 0.68
N GLY A 431 -7.23 21.24 0.17
CA GLY A 431 -7.28 22.46 0.98
C GLY A 431 -8.66 22.69 1.61
N LYS A 432 -9.74 22.49 0.85
CA LYS A 432 -11.11 22.62 1.35
C LYS A 432 -11.52 21.52 2.32
N VAL A 433 -11.06 20.28 2.11
CA VAL A 433 -11.23 19.20 3.09
C VAL A 433 -10.57 19.58 4.41
N MET A 434 -9.34 20.10 4.35
CA MET A 434 -8.61 20.55 5.54
C MET A 434 -9.31 21.73 6.25
N GLU A 435 -9.86 22.69 5.51
CA GLU A 435 -10.63 23.82 6.08
C GLU A 435 -11.96 23.37 6.71
N ARG A 436 -12.57 22.31 6.18
CA ARG A 436 -13.88 21.76 6.60
C ARG A 436 -13.76 20.44 7.36
N ILE A 437 -12.62 20.19 8.01
CA ILE A 437 -12.29 18.88 8.58
C ILE A 437 -13.36 18.36 9.55
N GLU A 438 -13.98 19.24 10.35
CA GLU A 438 -15.03 18.88 11.32
C GLU A 438 -16.33 18.43 10.65
N GLU A 439 -16.60 18.92 9.44
CA GLU A 439 -17.80 18.56 8.66
C GLU A 439 -17.65 17.19 7.98
N ASN A 440 -16.40 16.77 7.73
CA ASN A 440 -16.05 15.61 6.93
C ASN A 440 -16.84 15.59 5.59
N PRO A 441 -16.51 16.51 4.66
CA PRO A 441 -17.33 16.75 3.46
C PRO A 441 -17.42 15.53 2.53
N MET A 442 -16.45 14.62 2.58
CA MET A 442 -16.42 13.39 1.79
C MET A 442 -17.05 12.19 2.50
N LYS A 443 -17.76 12.39 3.62
CA LYS A 443 -18.31 11.29 4.42
C LYS A 443 -19.30 10.44 3.63
N GLY A 444 -18.91 9.18 3.42
CA GLY A 444 -19.69 8.20 2.69
C GLY A 444 -19.85 8.55 1.21
N GLN A 445 -20.48 7.64 0.47
CA GLN A 445 -20.51 7.73 -0.99
C GLN A 445 -21.20 9.00 -1.52
N ASN A 446 -22.30 9.43 -0.89
CA ASN A 446 -22.96 10.69 -1.27
C ASN A 446 -22.07 11.92 -1.05
N GLY A 447 -21.31 11.94 0.06
CA GLY A 447 -20.38 13.03 0.35
C GLY A 447 -19.32 13.15 -0.72
N LYS A 448 -18.69 12.01 -1.10
CA LYS A 448 -17.69 11.97 -2.18
C LYS A 448 -18.21 12.58 -3.50
N TYR A 449 -19.39 12.16 -3.98
CA TYR A 449 -19.98 12.70 -5.21
C TYR A 449 -20.37 14.18 -5.07
N ARG A 450 -21.04 14.55 -3.97
CA ARG A 450 -21.49 15.93 -3.76
C ARG A 450 -20.30 16.88 -3.71
N PHE A 451 -19.29 16.55 -2.93
CA PHE A 451 -18.08 17.35 -2.79
C PHE A 451 -17.43 17.59 -4.16
N PHE A 452 -17.22 16.54 -4.95
CA PHE A 452 -16.58 16.71 -6.26
C PHE A 452 -17.44 17.51 -7.24
N TYR A 453 -18.76 17.32 -7.21
CA TYR A 453 -19.69 18.10 -8.03
C TYR A 453 -19.68 19.59 -7.66
N GLU A 454 -19.71 19.91 -6.37
CA GLU A 454 -19.64 21.29 -5.85
C GLU A 454 -18.33 21.96 -6.32
N GLU A 455 -17.20 21.26 -6.21
CA GLU A 455 -15.89 21.76 -6.63
C GLU A 455 -15.83 22.10 -8.12
N LEU A 456 -16.29 21.19 -8.96
CA LEU A 456 -16.33 21.40 -10.41
C LEU A 456 -17.28 22.54 -10.80
N ARG A 457 -18.37 22.74 -10.05
CA ARG A 457 -19.29 23.87 -10.28
C ARG A 457 -18.75 25.21 -9.83
N GLU A 458 -18.20 25.29 -8.64
CA GLU A 458 -17.62 26.53 -8.10
C GLU A 458 -16.49 27.06 -9.00
N LYS A 459 -15.74 26.16 -9.63
CA LYS A 459 -14.68 26.49 -10.59
C LYS A 459 -15.17 26.77 -12.02
N ASN A 460 -16.48 26.72 -12.27
CA ASN A 460 -17.08 26.82 -13.59
C ASN A 460 -16.53 25.79 -14.61
N TYR A 461 -16.12 24.61 -14.15
CA TYR A 461 -15.69 23.51 -15.02
C TYR A 461 -16.87 22.63 -15.48
N MET A 462 -17.97 22.65 -14.73
CA MET A 462 -19.15 21.80 -14.97
C MET A 462 -20.00 22.30 -16.15
N ASP A 463 -19.56 21.98 -17.36
CA ASP A 463 -20.37 22.07 -18.58
C ASP A 463 -21.25 20.81 -18.79
N GLU A 464 -22.07 20.80 -19.85
CA GLU A 464 -23.00 19.70 -20.15
C GLU A 464 -22.28 18.35 -20.35
N ASP A 465 -21.18 18.35 -21.11
CA ASP A 465 -20.41 17.15 -21.42
C ASP A 465 -19.71 16.57 -20.17
N LEU A 466 -19.12 17.42 -19.34
CA LEU A 466 -18.50 16.99 -18.07
C LEU A 466 -19.57 16.48 -17.10
N TYR A 467 -20.74 17.13 -17.07
CA TYR A 467 -21.85 16.66 -16.26
C TYR A 467 -22.35 15.27 -16.71
N HIS A 468 -22.40 15.03 -18.02
CA HIS A 468 -22.73 13.72 -18.56
C HIS A 468 -21.70 12.65 -18.19
N ALA A 469 -20.40 12.97 -18.24
CA ALA A 469 -19.34 12.06 -17.81
C ALA A 469 -19.43 11.73 -16.30
N PHE A 470 -19.71 12.74 -15.47
CA PHE A 470 -19.93 12.57 -14.03
C PHE A 470 -21.15 11.69 -13.72
N LYS A 471 -22.25 11.92 -14.44
CA LYS A 471 -23.48 11.13 -14.32
C LYS A 471 -23.29 9.69 -14.80
N TRP A 472 -22.48 9.49 -15.84
CA TRP A 472 -22.10 8.19 -16.36
C TRP A 472 -21.33 7.37 -15.33
N ASP A 473 -20.30 7.96 -14.72
CA ASP A 473 -19.52 7.33 -13.66
C ASP A 473 -20.39 7.00 -12.43
N PHE A 474 -21.28 7.91 -12.03
CA PHE A 474 -22.25 7.67 -10.96
C PHE A 474 -23.12 6.45 -11.28
N TYR A 475 -23.83 6.41 -12.41
CA TYR A 475 -24.77 5.31 -12.68
C TYR A 475 -24.11 3.96 -12.97
N ARG A 476 -22.87 3.93 -13.46
CA ARG A 476 -22.12 2.69 -13.64
C ARG A 476 -21.87 1.97 -12.31
N ARG A 477 -21.80 2.72 -11.21
CA ARG A 477 -21.50 2.21 -9.87
C ARG A 477 -22.69 2.21 -8.93
N GLU A 478 -23.46 3.29 -8.99
CA GLU A 478 -24.57 3.59 -8.12
C GLU A 478 -25.87 3.24 -8.83
N ASN A 479 -26.49 2.13 -8.41
CA ASN A 479 -27.81 1.70 -8.91
C ASN A 479 -28.97 2.58 -8.36
N ARG A 480 -28.85 3.91 -8.39
CA ARG A 480 -29.84 4.86 -7.85
C ARG A 480 -29.81 6.21 -8.55
N TYR A 481 -30.71 7.13 -8.20
CA TYR A 481 -30.81 8.46 -8.83
C TYR A 481 -29.77 9.44 -8.26
N ILE A 482 -29.10 10.20 -9.15
CA ILE A 482 -27.99 11.10 -8.80
C ILE A 482 -28.45 12.34 -8.01
N GLY A 483 -29.64 12.88 -8.28
CA GLY A 483 -30.16 14.04 -7.55
C GLY A 483 -30.33 13.77 -6.05
N GLN A 484 -30.59 12.52 -5.64
CA GLN A 484 -30.56 12.14 -4.21
C GLN A 484 -29.16 12.24 -3.59
N ALA A 485 -28.11 11.91 -4.35
CA ALA A 485 -26.74 12.04 -3.86
C ALA A 485 -26.34 13.52 -3.76
N LEU A 486 -26.67 14.30 -4.79
CA LEU A 486 -26.27 15.69 -4.88
C LEU A 486 -27.15 16.66 -4.09
N GLY A 487 -28.37 16.25 -3.68
CA GLY A 487 -29.26 17.06 -2.87
C GLY A 487 -30.03 18.14 -3.65
N PHE A 488 -30.18 17.97 -4.97
CA PHE A 488 -30.99 18.82 -5.84
C PHE A 488 -31.74 17.98 -6.88
N ASP A 489 -32.79 18.57 -7.45
CA ASP A 489 -33.56 17.96 -8.54
C ASP A 489 -32.82 18.13 -9.88
N ASP A 490 -32.18 17.06 -10.35
CA ASP A 490 -31.50 16.98 -11.65
C ASP A 490 -32.51 16.67 -12.77
N PRO A 491 -32.56 17.41 -13.91
CA PRO A 491 -33.48 17.14 -15.02
C PRO A 491 -33.45 15.67 -15.44
N GLU A 492 -34.58 15.00 -15.26
CA GLU A 492 -34.64 13.55 -15.26
C GLU A 492 -34.82 12.98 -16.67
N LEU A 493 -34.06 11.92 -17.00
CA LEU A 493 -34.30 11.11 -18.19
C LEU A 493 -35.60 10.33 -18.00
N GLY A 494 -36.45 10.27 -19.02
CA GLY A 494 -37.65 9.45 -19.02
C GLY A 494 -37.28 7.96 -18.85
N ARG A 495 -38.17 7.18 -18.22
CA ARG A 495 -37.96 5.73 -18.02
C ARG A 495 -37.61 4.98 -19.31
N GLU A 496 -38.17 5.40 -20.44
CA GLU A 496 -37.86 4.82 -21.76
C GLU A 496 -36.46 5.22 -22.25
N GLU A 497 -36.00 6.43 -21.94
CA GLU A 497 -34.64 6.91 -22.25
C GLU A 497 -33.61 6.21 -21.36
N VAL A 498 -33.90 6.01 -20.08
CA VAL A 498 -33.07 5.19 -19.16
C VAL A 498 -33.01 3.75 -19.64
N VAL A 499 -34.15 3.15 -20.04
CA VAL A 499 -34.18 1.78 -20.59
C VAL A 499 -33.49 1.69 -21.94
N ALA A 500 -33.63 2.68 -22.83
CA ALA A 500 -32.95 2.71 -24.13
C ALA A 500 -31.44 2.93 -23.98
N PHE A 501 -31.04 3.80 -23.05
CA PHE A 501 -29.65 4.01 -22.66
C PHE A 501 -29.04 2.73 -22.10
N ILE A 502 -29.71 2.06 -21.16
CA ILE A 502 -29.27 0.77 -20.62
C ILE A 502 -29.21 -0.31 -21.71
N LYS A 503 -30.20 -0.36 -22.61
CA LYS A 503 -30.23 -1.34 -23.71
C LYS A 503 -29.12 -1.10 -24.75
N LYS A 504 -28.75 0.16 -24.98
CA LYS A 504 -27.62 0.55 -25.84
C LYS A 504 -26.26 0.38 -25.16
N ASN A 505 -26.24 0.42 -23.82
CA ASN A 505 -25.04 0.33 -23.00
C ASN A 505 -25.24 -0.76 -21.93
N SER A 506 -25.38 -2.03 -22.35
CA SER A 506 -25.70 -3.15 -21.46
C SER A 506 -24.67 -3.43 -20.38
N ASP A 507 -23.48 -2.83 -20.51
CA ASP A 507 -22.35 -2.95 -19.60
C ASP A 507 -22.49 -2.03 -18.36
N PHE A 508 -23.56 -1.23 -18.29
CA PHE A 508 -23.82 -0.22 -17.25
C PHE A 508 -24.34 -0.77 -15.92
N ILE A 509 -24.63 -2.06 -15.85
CA ILE A 509 -25.33 -2.66 -14.71
C ILE A 509 -24.94 -4.11 -14.57
N GLU A 510 -24.65 -4.52 -13.34
CA GLU A 510 -24.37 -5.94 -13.02
C GLU A 510 -25.57 -6.85 -13.33
N THR A 511 -26.78 -6.29 -13.39
CA THR A 511 -27.99 -7.05 -13.71
C THR A 511 -28.20 -7.12 -15.23
N LYS A 512 -28.22 -8.33 -15.80
CA LYS A 512 -28.58 -8.58 -17.22
C LYS A 512 -30.05 -8.23 -17.59
N ASP A 513 -30.82 -7.65 -16.67
CA ASP A 513 -32.22 -7.26 -16.84
C ASP A 513 -32.41 -5.73 -16.75
N PRO A 514 -32.44 -5.03 -17.89
CA PRO A 514 -32.67 -3.58 -17.99
C PRO A 514 -33.93 -3.08 -17.27
N LEU A 515 -34.96 -3.93 -17.14
CA LEU A 515 -36.22 -3.57 -16.50
C LEU A 515 -36.16 -3.66 -14.97
N LYS A 516 -35.22 -4.42 -14.40
CA LYS A 516 -34.98 -4.45 -12.96
C LYS A 516 -34.09 -3.31 -12.51
N ALA A 517 -33.04 -2.99 -13.25
CA ALA A 517 -32.16 -1.87 -12.94
C ALA A 517 -32.87 -0.51 -13.01
N SER A 518 -33.71 -0.30 -14.03
CA SER A 518 -34.56 0.89 -14.17
C SER A 518 -35.64 1.05 -13.09
N LYS A 519 -35.79 0.11 -12.15
CA LYS A 519 -36.67 0.27 -10.98
C LYS A 519 -35.97 0.94 -9.79
N ASN A 520 -34.64 0.87 -9.74
CA ASN A 520 -33.83 1.49 -8.69
C ASN A 520 -33.28 2.86 -9.11
N VAL A 521 -33.10 3.09 -10.41
CA VAL A 521 -32.91 4.42 -11.01
C VAL A 521 -34.28 5.04 -11.22
N ARG A 522 -34.63 6.09 -10.47
CA ARG A 522 -35.88 6.83 -10.66
C ARG A 522 -35.64 8.07 -11.52
N GLY A 523 -36.63 8.40 -12.35
CA GLY A 523 -36.67 9.58 -13.19
C GLY A 523 -38.11 10.08 -13.37
N ILE A 524 -38.40 11.32 -13.05
CA ILE A 524 -39.62 12.09 -13.35
C ILE A 524 -39.27 13.29 -14.25
N LYS A 525 -39.61 13.20 -15.54
CA LYS A 525 -39.73 14.40 -16.37
C LYS A 525 -41.14 14.95 -16.22
N LEU A 526 -41.29 16.20 -15.78
CA LEU A 526 -42.52 16.96 -16.00
C LEU A 526 -42.16 18.25 -16.71
N GLY A 527 -42.61 18.36 -17.97
CA GLY A 527 -42.78 19.66 -18.61
C GLY A 527 -43.88 20.47 -17.93
N ASP A 528 -44.45 21.45 -18.63
CA ASP A 528 -45.32 22.52 -18.08
C ASP A 528 -46.69 22.09 -17.50
N ILE A 529 -46.90 20.81 -17.18
CA ILE A 529 -48.14 20.31 -16.57
C ILE A 529 -47.81 19.48 -15.33
N CYS A 530 -48.24 20.00 -14.18
CA CYS A 530 -48.05 19.38 -12.87
C CYS A 530 -48.83 18.05 -12.77
N ARG A 531 -48.14 16.91 -12.62
CA ARG A 531 -48.74 15.61 -12.29
C ARG A 531 -47.91 14.92 -11.21
N TYR A 532 -48.50 14.67 -10.04
CA TYR A 532 -47.80 13.99 -8.94
C TYR A 532 -48.00 12.46 -9.04
N ILE A 533 -46.91 11.71 -8.85
CA ILE A 533 -46.93 10.24 -8.76
C ILE A 533 -46.36 9.85 -7.40
N ASN A 534 -47.17 9.22 -6.55
CA ASN A 534 -46.73 8.69 -5.27
C ASN A 534 -46.49 7.17 -5.36
N TYR A 535 -45.46 6.68 -4.68
CA TYR A 535 -45.06 5.27 -4.67
C TYR A 535 -45.36 4.64 -3.31
N LYS A 536 -46.40 3.80 -3.25
CA LYS A 536 -46.81 3.09 -2.03
C LYS A 536 -47.08 1.62 -2.37
N ASN A 537 -46.55 0.69 -1.57
CA ASN A 537 -46.76 -0.76 -1.70
C ASN A 537 -46.42 -1.36 -3.08
N GLY A 538 -45.29 -0.95 -3.66
CA GLY A 538 -44.76 -1.59 -4.88
C GLY A 538 -45.54 -1.27 -6.16
N LYS A 539 -46.45 -0.30 -6.15
CA LYS A 539 -47.17 0.19 -7.34
C LYS A 539 -47.17 1.72 -7.37
N TYR A 540 -46.93 2.28 -8.55
CA TYR A 540 -47.09 3.72 -8.83
C TYR A 540 -48.59 4.02 -8.98
N GLN A 541 -49.11 4.99 -8.23
CA GLN A 541 -50.48 5.46 -8.38
C GLN A 541 -50.48 6.83 -9.06
N VAL A 542 -51.25 6.97 -10.14
CA VAL A 542 -51.43 8.22 -10.88
C VAL A 542 -52.54 9.02 -10.18
N HIS A 543 -52.23 10.23 -9.72
CA HIS A 543 -53.26 11.18 -9.31
C HIS A 543 -53.38 12.27 -10.38
N CYS A 544 -54.55 12.34 -11.02
CA CYS A 544 -54.95 13.50 -11.81
C CYS A 544 -55.58 14.51 -10.84
N ASP A 545 -55.05 15.73 -10.76
CA ASP A 545 -55.77 16.83 -10.13
C ASP A 545 -56.75 17.39 -11.16
N GLU A 546 -58.04 17.02 -11.05
CA GLU A 546 -59.11 17.64 -11.81
C GLU A 546 -59.42 19.02 -11.19
N ARG A 547 -58.60 20.02 -11.50
CA ARG A 547 -59.00 21.43 -11.39
C ARG A 547 -58.67 22.17 -12.68
N ASN A 548 -59.54 21.97 -13.66
CA ASN A 548 -60.04 23.02 -14.56
C ASN A 548 -61.18 22.46 -15.42
N LYS A 549 -62.35 22.28 -14.80
CA LYS A 549 -63.61 22.52 -15.50
C LYS A 549 -63.90 24.01 -15.38
N ASN A 550 -63.65 24.76 -16.44
CA ASN A 550 -64.47 25.88 -16.92
C ASN A 550 -63.76 26.57 -18.09
N GLY A 551 -64.35 26.47 -19.29
CA GLY A 551 -64.15 27.49 -20.32
C GLY A 551 -63.85 26.97 -21.73
N GLN A 552 -64.94 26.59 -22.42
CA GLN A 552 -65.10 26.39 -23.87
C GLN A 552 -64.54 25.12 -24.50
#